data_AF-A0A5J5K8G5-F1
#
_entry.id   AF-A0A5J5K8G5-F1
#
_cell.length_a   1.000
_cell.length_b   1.000
_cell.length_c   1.000
_cell.angle_alpha   90.00
_cell.angle_beta   90.00
_cell.angle_gamma   90.00
#
_symmetry.space_group_name_H-M   'P 1'
#
loop_
_entity.id
_entity.type
_entity.pdbx_description
1 polymer ?
#
loop_
_entity_poly.entity_id
_entity_poly.type
_entity_poly.pdbx_seq_one_letter_code
_entity_poly.pdbx_strand_id
1 'polypeptide(L)'
;MKVRLSSIAEERTQLDPAVLLESFTRQVSDVLEKSGGEHAEALTQQQLLSVIRQAVLDALRSRKLHLSHLAELERMVKDGTLEQVPQLLPEWFVRAGLERVDDPTAHPERFTVINEGHDGQFVQVVQSAYIDQMTGQTIRPGQLRRTTTPQLQETAVTDTVSGE
;
A
#
# COMPACT_ATOMS: atom_id res chain seq x y z
N MET A 1 -23.94 8.51 -14.09
CA MET A 1 -22.73 8.92 -13.35
C MET A 1 -23.07 9.60 -12.02
N LYS A 2 -23.87 10.68 -11.99
CA LYS A 2 -24.22 11.41 -10.75
C LYS A 2 -24.85 10.55 -9.64
N VAL A 3 -25.81 9.67 -9.96
CA VAL A 3 -26.48 8.77 -8.99
C VAL A 3 -25.51 7.77 -8.34
N ARG A 4 -24.53 7.28 -9.10
CA ARG A 4 -23.48 6.37 -8.58
C ARG A 4 -22.49 7.12 -7.69
N LEU A 5 -22.19 8.38 -8.00
CA LEU A 5 -21.29 9.21 -7.20
C LEU A 5 -21.95 9.64 -5.88
N SER A 6 -23.26 9.88 -5.85
CA SER A 6 -24.00 10.18 -4.63
C SER A 6 -24.10 8.98 -3.68
N SER A 7 -24.34 7.77 -4.19
CA SER A 7 -24.36 6.57 -3.33
C SER A 7 -22.99 6.31 -2.68
N ILE A 8 -21.90 6.47 -3.44
CA ILE A 8 -20.52 6.34 -2.92
C ILE A 8 -20.23 7.42 -1.85
N ALA A 9 -20.79 8.63 -1.99
CA ALA A 9 -20.61 9.71 -1.01
C ALA A 9 -21.40 9.45 0.30
N GLU A 10 -22.57 8.83 0.21
CA GLU A 10 -23.37 8.43 1.38
C GLU A 10 -22.67 7.31 2.17
N GLU A 11 -22.09 6.32 1.49
CA GLU A 11 -21.25 5.28 2.12
C GLU A 11 -20.04 5.90 2.86
N ARG A 12 -19.42 6.94 2.30
CA ARG A 12 -18.31 7.67 2.97
C ARG A 12 -18.76 8.40 4.23
N THR A 13 -20.01 8.84 4.31
CA THR A 13 -20.52 9.59 5.48
C THR A 13 -20.66 8.68 6.71
N GLN A 14 -20.84 7.38 6.50
CA GLN A 14 -20.78 6.37 7.57
C GLN A 14 -19.36 6.15 8.12
N LEU A 15 -18.34 6.69 7.44
CA LEU A 15 -16.94 6.71 7.88
C LEU A 15 -16.59 8.02 8.59
N ASP A 16 -17.56 8.69 9.23
CA ASP A 16 -17.30 9.88 10.05
C ASP A 16 -16.23 9.53 11.10
N PRO A 17 -15.11 10.27 11.15
CA PRO A 17 -14.03 10.02 12.10
C PRO A 17 -14.50 9.95 13.55
N ALA A 18 -15.51 10.72 13.95
CA ALA A 18 -16.04 10.70 15.31
C ALA A 18 -16.77 9.36 15.60
N VAL A 19 -17.55 8.88 14.64
CA VAL A 19 -18.30 7.60 14.74
C VAL A 19 -17.34 6.40 14.67
N LEU A 20 -16.30 6.49 13.84
CA LEU A 20 -15.24 5.47 13.76
C LEU A 20 -14.42 5.42 15.06
N LEU A 21 -14.11 6.57 15.66
CA LEU A 21 -13.42 6.62 16.94
C LEU A 21 -14.26 6.03 18.08
N GLU A 22 -15.56 6.34 18.12
CA GLU A 22 -16.46 5.82 19.14
C GLU A 22 -16.64 4.30 19.01
N SER A 23 -16.85 3.80 17.79
CA SER A 23 -16.97 2.35 17.53
C SER A 23 -15.65 1.62 17.78
N PHE A 24 -14.52 2.18 17.36
CA PHE A 24 -13.21 1.58 17.58
C PHE A 24 -12.83 1.53 19.07
N THR A 25 -13.04 2.62 19.81
CA THR A 25 -12.78 2.63 21.26
C THR A 25 -13.66 1.63 22.00
N ARG A 26 -14.95 1.54 21.64
CA ARG A 26 -15.86 0.51 22.16
C ARG A 26 -15.36 -0.90 21.86
N GLN A 27 -14.91 -1.15 20.62
CA GLN A 27 -14.43 -2.46 20.20
C GLN A 27 -13.10 -2.85 20.85
N VAL A 28 -12.19 -1.89 21.07
CA VAL A 28 -10.95 -2.10 21.83
C VAL A 28 -11.24 -2.42 23.30
N SER A 29 -12.15 -1.70 23.95
CA SER A 29 -12.60 -2.01 25.31
C SER A 29 -13.18 -3.43 25.40
N ASP A 30 -14.07 -3.79 24.48
CA ASP A 30 -14.67 -5.12 24.38
C ASP A 30 -13.62 -6.24 24.22
N VAL A 31 -12.60 -6.01 23.38
CA VAL A 31 -11.53 -6.99 23.13
C VAL A 31 -10.64 -7.13 24.37
N LEU A 32 -10.30 -6.01 25.03
CA LEU A 32 -9.52 -6.04 26.27
C LEU A 32 -10.26 -6.79 27.39
N GLU A 33 -11.56 -6.56 27.55
CA GLU A 33 -12.39 -7.29 28.51
C GLU A 33 -12.48 -8.79 28.22
N LYS A 34 -12.58 -9.18 26.93
CA LYS A 34 -12.65 -10.58 26.50
C LYS A 34 -11.30 -11.30 26.52
N SER A 35 -10.19 -10.57 26.38
CA SER A 35 -8.83 -11.11 26.30
C SER A 35 -8.16 -11.31 27.66
N GLY A 36 -8.89 -11.12 28.76
CA GLY A 36 -8.38 -11.25 30.13
C GLY A 36 -7.60 -12.53 30.35
N GLY A 37 -6.26 -12.44 30.33
CA GLY A 37 -5.43 -13.36 31.10
C GLY A 37 -4.03 -13.68 30.60
N GLU A 38 -3.74 -13.89 29.31
CA GLU A 38 -2.61 -14.81 29.05
C GLU A 38 -1.27 -14.26 28.53
N HIS A 39 -1.12 -13.20 27.72
CA HIS A 39 0.25 -12.91 27.18
C HIS A 39 0.60 -11.44 26.86
N ALA A 40 0.04 -10.44 27.55
CA ALA A 40 0.51 -9.06 27.41
C ALA A 40 0.65 -8.41 28.79
N GLU A 41 1.82 -7.84 29.10
CA GLU A 41 1.94 -6.81 30.13
C GLU A 41 0.86 -5.76 29.82
N ALA A 42 -0.16 -5.69 30.67
CA ALA A 42 -1.32 -4.86 30.39
C ALA A 42 -0.87 -3.40 30.28
N LEU A 43 -0.95 -2.84 29.06
CA LEU A 43 -0.70 -1.42 28.84
C LEU A 43 -1.60 -0.63 29.80
N THR A 44 -1.01 0.32 30.51
CA THR A 44 -1.78 1.24 31.34
C THR A 44 -2.79 1.99 30.48
N GLN A 45 -3.91 2.42 31.07
CA GLN A 45 -4.96 3.18 30.36
C GLN A 45 -4.38 4.41 29.63
N GLN A 46 -3.37 5.05 30.20
CA GLN A 46 -2.67 6.19 29.58
C GLN A 46 -1.85 5.78 28.34
N GLN A 47 -1.13 4.65 28.41
CA GLN A 47 -0.38 4.11 27.27
C GLN A 47 -1.33 3.70 26.14
N LEU A 48 -2.46 3.06 26.48
CA LEU A 48 -3.49 2.69 25.51
C LEU A 48 -4.06 3.93 24.80
N LEU A 49 -4.47 4.96 25.54
CA LEU A 49 -4.97 6.20 24.96
C LEU A 49 -3.92 6.90 24.08
N SER A 50 -2.64 6.83 24.46
CA SER A 50 -1.55 7.37 23.65
C SER A 50 -1.38 6.62 22.33
N VAL A 51 -1.39 5.29 22.35
CA VAL A 51 -1.29 4.45 21.14
C VAL A 51 -2.47 4.69 20.22
N ILE A 52 -3.70 4.72 20.77
CA ILE A 52 -4.91 4.99 19.98
C ILE A 52 -4.84 6.37 19.34
N ARG A 53 -4.49 7.41 20.11
CA ARG A 53 -4.33 8.77 19.57
C ARG A 53 -3.33 8.80 18.43
N GLN A 54 -2.19 8.13 18.59
CA GLN A 54 -1.15 8.07 17.57
C GLN A 54 -1.66 7.38 16.29
N ALA A 55 -2.28 6.21 16.42
CA ALA A 55 -2.86 5.47 15.29
C ALA A 55 -3.90 6.30 14.52
N VAL A 56 -4.73 7.07 15.24
CA VAL A 56 -5.75 7.95 14.64
C VAL A 56 -5.10 9.10 13.88
N LEU A 57 -4.10 9.74 14.46
CA LEU A 57 -3.36 10.81 13.78
C LEU A 57 -2.68 10.28 12.51
N ASP A 58 -2.12 9.08 12.56
CA ASP A 58 -1.48 8.44 11.42
C ASP A 58 -2.50 8.05 10.34
N ALA A 59 -3.67 7.55 10.72
CA ALA A 59 -4.78 7.31 9.79
C ALA A 59 -5.26 8.61 9.10
N LEU A 60 -5.36 9.72 9.84
CA LEU A 60 -5.72 11.02 9.27
C LEU A 60 -4.64 11.56 8.32
N ARG A 61 -3.35 11.38 8.65
CA ARG A 61 -2.23 11.73 7.77
C ARG A 61 -2.25 10.90 6.49
N SER A 62 -2.45 9.59 6.60
CA SER A 62 -2.59 8.68 5.45
C SER A 62 -3.76 9.08 4.55
N ARG A 63 -4.92 9.39 5.13
CA ARG A 63 -6.08 9.90 4.38
C ARG A 63 -5.77 11.21 3.66
N LYS A 64 -5.09 12.15 4.31
CA LYS A 64 -4.69 13.42 3.69
C LYS A 64 -3.75 13.18 2.50
N LEU A 65 -2.78 12.29 2.65
CA LEU A 65 -1.85 11.91 1.58
C LEU A 65 -2.59 11.31 0.38
N HIS A 66 -3.50 10.36 0.62
CA HIS A 66 -4.31 9.75 -0.43
C HIS A 66 -5.15 10.78 -1.20
N LEU A 67 -5.83 11.68 -0.49
CA LEU A 67 -6.61 12.75 -1.13
C LEU A 67 -5.71 13.70 -1.95
N SER A 68 -4.50 13.97 -1.48
CA SER A 68 -3.51 14.77 -2.22
C SER A 68 -3.13 14.10 -3.54
N HIS A 69 -2.82 12.80 -3.52
CA HIS A 69 -2.48 12.05 -4.74
C HIS A 69 -3.65 12.01 -5.74
N LEU A 70 -4.89 11.85 -5.26
CA LEU A 70 -6.06 11.90 -6.14
C LEU A 70 -6.23 13.28 -6.80
N ALA A 71 -6.03 14.36 -6.06
CA ALA A 71 -6.09 15.72 -6.60
C ALA A 71 -4.97 15.99 -7.60
N GLU A 72 -3.76 15.48 -7.34
CA GLU A 72 -2.62 15.62 -8.23
C GLU A 72 -2.82 14.85 -9.54
N LEU A 73 -3.32 13.61 -9.48
CA LEU A 73 -3.69 12.85 -10.67
C LEU A 73 -4.76 13.55 -11.50
N GLU A 74 -5.78 14.13 -10.85
CA GLU A 74 -6.84 14.89 -11.53
C GLU A 74 -6.28 16.12 -12.26
N ARG A 75 -5.36 16.84 -11.63
CA ARG A 75 -4.63 17.95 -12.26
C ARG A 75 -3.84 17.46 -13.47
N MET A 76 -3.06 16.37 -13.35
CA MET A 76 -2.27 15.83 -14.45
C MET A 76 -3.14 15.38 -15.64
N VAL A 77 -4.32 14.81 -15.37
CA VAL A 77 -5.30 14.48 -16.42
C VAL A 77 -5.75 15.73 -17.18
N LYS A 78 -6.08 16.81 -16.46
CA LYS A 78 -6.52 18.08 -17.06
C LYS A 78 -5.42 18.78 -17.85
N ASP A 79 -4.21 18.76 -17.31
CA ASP A 79 -3.05 19.40 -17.92
C ASP A 79 -2.47 18.56 -19.08
N GLY A 80 -2.95 17.33 -19.27
CA GLY A 80 -2.51 16.42 -20.32
C GLY A 80 -1.10 15.90 -20.10
N THR A 81 -0.68 15.74 -18.84
CA THR A 81 0.69 15.39 -18.43
C THR A 81 0.79 14.01 -17.76
N LEU A 82 -0.19 13.13 -17.97
CA LEU A 82 -0.24 11.79 -17.37
C LEU A 82 0.98 10.93 -17.71
N GLU A 83 1.62 11.15 -18.84
CA GLU A 83 2.84 10.48 -19.26
C GLU A 83 4.04 10.74 -18.33
N GLN A 84 3.96 11.76 -17.48
CA GLN A 84 4.99 12.08 -16.47
C GLN A 84 4.85 11.26 -15.19
N VAL A 85 3.70 10.61 -14.96
CA VAL A 85 3.43 9.80 -13.76
C VAL A 85 4.54 8.79 -13.44
N PRO A 86 5.10 8.03 -14.40
CA PRO A 86 6.20 7.10 -14.12
C PRO A 86 7.42 7.73 -13.43
N GLN A 87 7.70 9.02 -13.71
CA GLN A 87 8.82 9.75 -13.11
C GLN A 87 8.50 10.20 -11.68
N LEU A 88 7.22 10.40 -11.34
CA LEU A 88 6.76 10.81 -10.01
C LEU A 88 6.53 9.62 -9.06
N LEU A 89 6.28 8.42 -9.61
CA LEU A 89 6.01 7.22 -8.82
C LEU A 89 7.09 6.93 -7.76
N PRO A 90 8.41 7.03 -8.02
CA PRO A 90 9.42 6.80 -6.98
C PRO A 90 9.26 7.73 -5.78
N GLU A 91 9.00 9.02 -6.01
CA GLU A 91 8.79 10.00 -4.94
C GLU A 91 7.52 9.67 -4.14
N TRP A 92 6.44 9.33 -4.84
CA TRP A 92 5.18 8.94 -4.19
C TRP A 92 5.32 7.67 -3.37
N PHE A 93 6.09 6.69 -3.86
CA PHE A 93 6.39 5.46 -3.14
C PHE A 93 7.16 5.74 -1.85
N VAL A 94 8.22 6.55 -1.91
CA VAL A 94 8.97 6.96 -0.72
C VAL A 94 8.08 7.69 0.29
N ARG A 95 7.25 8.63 -0.16
CA ARG A 95 6.31 9.37 0.72
C ARG A 95 5.26 8.48 1.37
N ALA A 96 4.83 7.44 0.66
CA ALA A 96 3.84 6.50 1.14
C ALA A 96 4.44 5.36 1.98
N GLY A 97 5.77 5.25 2.08
CA GLY A 97 6.43 4.09 2.69
C GLY A 97 6.19 2.79 1.90
N LEU A 98 6.02 2.90 0.59
CA LEU A 98 5.79 1.76 -0.29
C LEU A 98 7.09 1.37 -0.99
N GLU A 99 7.46 0.11 -0.92
CA GLU A 99 8.60 -0.46 -1.63
C GLU A 99 8.13 -1.26 -2.83
N ARG A 100 8.74 -1.01 -4.00
CA ARG A 100 8.56 -1.84 -5.18
C ARG A 100 9.67 -2.88 -5.22
N VAL A 101 9.31 -4.15 -5.23
CA VAL A 101 10.25 -5.27 -5.34
C VAL A 101 10.09 -5.92 -6.70
N ASP A 102 11.19 -5.94 -7.45
CA ASP A 102 11.29 -6.47 -8.81
C ASP A 102 12.16 -7.74 -8.89
N ASP A 103 12.84 -8.12 -7.81
CA ASP A 103 13.72 -9.30 -7.76
C ASP A 103 13.06 -10.48 -7.03
N PRO A 104 12.51 -11.47 -7.77
CA PRO A 104 11.93 -12.67 -7.19
C PRO A 104 12.97 -13.68 -6.69
N THR A 105 14.26 -13.50 -7.00
CA THR A 105 15.33 -14.38 -6.52
C THR A 105 15.69 -14.05 -5.07
N ALA A 106 15.79 -12.75 -4.76
CA ALA A 106 16.02 -12.27 -3.41
C ALA A 106 14.80 -12.44 -2.48
N HIS A 107 13.59 -12.29 -3.02
CA HIS A 107 12.34 -12.26 -2.24
C HIS A 107 11.24 -13.17 -2.82
N PRO A 108 11.47 -14.49 -2.95
CA PRO A 108 10.52 -15.39 -3.62
C PRO A 108 9.14 -15.43 -2.94
N GLU A 109 9.08 -15.21 -1.63
CA GLU A 109 7.83 -15.20 -0.85
C GLU A 109 6.90 -14.03 -1.17
N ARG A 110 7.39 -13.01 -1.88
CA ARG A 110 6.61 -11.81 -2.26
C ARG A 110 5.91 -11.95 -3.60
N PHE A 111 6.07 -13.07 -4.28
CA PHE A 111 5.58 -13.29 -5.63
C PHE A 111 4.68 -14.51 -5.75
N THR A 112 3.82 -14.49 -6.77
CA THR A 112 2.91 -15.58 -7.12
C THR A 112 3.08 -15.95 -8.59
N VAL A 113 3.18 -17.24 -8.88
CA VAL A 113 3.26 -17.75 -10.26
C VAL A 113 1.84 -17.84 -10.82
N ILE A 114 1.59 -17.15 -11.95
CA ILE A 114 0.23 -17.05 -12.51
C ILE A 114 -0.09 -18.10 -13.58
N ASN A 115 0.91 -18.81 -14.09
CA ASN A 115 0.71 -19.91 -15.05
C ASN A 115 1.12 -21.25 -14.42
N GLU A 116 0.14 -21.92 -13.82
CA GLU A 116 0.27 -23.32 -13.41
C GLU A 116 0.25 -24.19 -14.68
N GLY A 117 1.37 -24.86 -15.01
CA GLY A 117 1.38 -25.95 -16.01
C GLY A 117 2.22 -25.78 -17.29
N HIS A 118 3.15 -24.81 -17.37
CA HIS A 118 4.13 -24.79 -18.46
C HIS A 118 5.56 -24.95 -17.93
N ASP A 119 6.28 -25.94 -18.49
CA ASP A 119 7.66 -26.35 -18.21
C ASP A 119 8.70 -25.34 -18.70
N GLY A 120 8.46 -24.06 -18.44
CA GLY A 120 9.47 -23.02 -18.63
C GLY A 120 10.51 -23.09 -17.53
N GLN A 121 11.78 -23.27 -17.89
CA GLN A 121 12.90 -23.24 -16.94
C GLN A 121 13.20 -21.83 -16.41
N PHE A 122 12.73 -20.79 -17.12
CA PHE A 122 12.97 -19.39 -16.77
C PHE A 122 11.73 -18.75 -16.16
N VAL A 123 11.95 -17.71 -15.35
CA VAL A 123 10.88 -16.96 -14.68
C VAL A 123 10.98 -15.50 -15.10
N GLN A 124 9.86 -14.96 -15.59
CA GLN A 124 9.68 -13.56 -15.96
C GLN A 124 8.79 -12.86 -14.94
N VAL A 125 9.22 -11.70 -14.45
CA VAL A 125 8.35 -10.82 -13.65
C VAL A 125 7.38 -10.11 -14.58
N VAL A 126 6.09 -10.35 -14.39
CA VAL A 126 5.00 -9.70 -15.12
C VAL A 126 4.54 -8.44 -14.38
N GLN A 127 4.54 -8.49 -13.05
CA GLN A 127 4.20 -7.37 -12.19
C GLN A 127 5.10 -7.38 -10.96
N SER A 128 5.58 -6.20 -10.57
CA SER A 128 6.34 -6.02 -9.32
C SER A 128 5.48 -6.34 -8.10
N ALA A 129 6.13 -6.78 -7.03
CA ALA A 129 5.52 -6.81 -5.71
C ALA A 129 5.58 -5.42 -5.07
N TYR A 130 4.61 -5.12 -4.20
CA TYR A 130 4.52 -3.87 -3.46
C TYR A 130 4.37 -4.15 -1.97
N ILE A 131 5.31 -3.64 -1.18
CA ILE A 131 5.47 -3.94 0.24
C ILE A 131 5.31 -2.64 1.02
N ASP A 132 4.58 -2.69 2.13
CA ASP A 132 4.57 -1.61 3.12
C ASP A 132 5.84 -1.70 3.96
N GLN A 133 6.71 -0.68 3.88
CA GLN A 133 7.99 -0.64 4.59
C GLN A 133 7.83 -0.58 6.11
N MET A 134 6.72 -0.06 6.61
CA MET A 134 6.49 0.06 8.05
C MET A 134 6.12 -1.28 8.68
N THR A 135 5.26 -2.06 8.00
CA THR A 135 4.75 -3.33 8.52
C THR A 135 5.47 -4.55 7.95
N GLY A 136 6.20 -4.39 6.85
CA GLY A 136 6.77 -5.47 6.06
C GLY A 136 5.70 -6.32 5.34
N GLN A 137 4.44 -5.88 5.33
CA GLN A 137 3.35 -6.62 4.71
C GLN A 137 3.34 -6.45 3.19
N THR A 138 3.10 -7.54 2.46
CA THR A 138 2.86 -7.47 1.01
C THR A 138 1.47 -6.86 0.76
N ILE A 139 1.44 -5.64 0.23
CA ILE A 139 0.21 -4.94 -0.18
C ILE A 139 -0.31 -5.51 -1.50
N ARG A 140 0.59 -5.81 -2.44
CA ARG A 140 0.27 -6.53 -3.66
C ARG A 140 1.40 -7.51 -4.00
N PRO A 141 1.11 -8.82 -4.09
CA PRO A 141 2.13 -9.77 -4.49
C PRO A 141 2.53 -9.51 -5.94
N GLY A 142 3.82 -9.69 -6.22
CA GLY A 142 4.32 -9.65 -7.58
C GLY A 142 3.84 -10.87 -8.36
N GLN A 143 3.79 -10.76 -9.68
CA GLN A 143 3.33 -11.85 -10.54
C GLN A 143 4.46 -12.34 -11.41
N LEU A 144 4.61 -13.67 -11.44
CA LEU A 144 5.64 -14.37 -12.19
C LEU A 144 5.00 -15.22 -13.27
N ARG A 145 5.61 -15.22 -14.45
CA ARG A 145 5.29 -16.11 -15.56
C ARG A 145 6.47 -17.00 -15.86
N ARG A 146 6.26 -18.32 -15.90
CA ARG A 146 7.28 -19.26 -16.41
C ARG A 146 7.40 -19.15 -17.92
N THR A 147 8.63 -19.06 -18.43
CA THR A 147 8.96 -18.92 -19.85
C THR A 147 10.03 -19.94 -20.26
N THR A 148 10.04 -20.31 -21.55
CA THR A 148 11.06 -21.21 -22.14
C THR A 148 12.30 -20.48 -22.62
N THR A 149 12.28 -19.14 -22.62
CA THR A 149 13.39 -18.28 -23.04
C THR A 149 13.83 -17.41 -21.87
N PRO A 150 15.14 -17.29 -21.61
CA PRO A 150 15.65 -16.35 -20.62
C PRO A 150 15.39 -14.92 -21.11
N GLN A 151 14.88 -14.08 -20.22
CA GLN A 151 14.72 -12.66 -20.49
C GLN A 151 15.79 -11.90 -19.73
N LEU A 152 16.56 -11.07 -20.44
CA LEU A 152 17.43 -10.09 -19.80
C LEU A 152 16.51 -9.13 -19.04
N GLN A 153 16.58 -9.15 -17.71
CA GLN A 153 15.97 -8.12 -16.91
C GLN A 153 16.67 -6.82 -17.27
N GLU A 154 16.01 -5.95 -18.05
CA GLU A 154 16.37 -4.54 -18.09
C GLU A 154 16.08 -4.00 -16.69
N THR A 155 17.07 -4.10 -15.80
CA THR A 155 17.18 -3.21 -14.67
C THR A 155 17.11 -1.81 -15.25
N ALA A 156 16.06 -1.06 -14.91
CA ALA A 156 15.98 0.36 -15.18
C ALA A 156 17.09 1.05 -14.36
N VAL A 157 18.33 0.95 -14.83
CA VAL A 157 19.42 1.82 -14.46
C VAL A 157 19.07 3.12 -15.17
N THR A 158 18.55 4.08 -14.40
CA THR A 158 18.57 5.47 -14.80
C THR A 158 20.03 5.86 -15.01
N ASP A 159 20.50 5.78 -16.26
CA ASP A 159 21.73 6.40 -16.71
C ASP A 159 21.60 7.92 -16.49
N THR A 160 22.13 8.40 -15.37
CA THR A 160 22.59 9.78 -15.26
C THR A 160 23.78 9.95 -16.22
N VAL A 161 23.47 10.39 -17.44
CA VAL A 161 24.45 10.97 -18.35
C VAL A 161 24.90 12.31 -17.75
N SER A 162 25.98 12.30 -16.98
CA SER A 162 26.80 13.49 -16.77
C SER A 162 27.76 13.60 -17.95
N GLY A 163 27.56 14.61 -18.79
CA GLY A 163 28.54 15.05 -19.75
C GLY A 163 29.67 15.81 -19.07
N GLU A 164 30.89 15.50 -19.51
CA GLU A 164 32.01 16.45 -19.59
C GLU A 164 32.50 16.48 -21.04
#